data_AF-K0SW89-F1
#
_entry.id   AF-K0SW89-F1
#
_cell.length_a   1.000
_cell.length_b   1.000
_cell.length_c   1.000
_cell.angle_alpha   90.00
_cell.angle_beta   90.00
_cell.angle_gamma   90.00
#
_symmetry.space_group_name_H-M   'P 1'
#
loop_
_entity.id
_entity.type
_entity.pdbx_description
1 polymer ?
#
loop_
_entity_poly.entity_id
_entity_poly.type
_entity_poly.pdbx_seq_one_letter_code
_entity_poly.pdbx_strand_id
1 'polypeptide(L)'
;GNDEEEEEEEESQAIRFGVTVSKQGKTVVLQCRVGVESLHVDRVTVRDGDTESVLASLANGEGTHAALYQVSNRRRQIDHSVTMLKHFFQGPDYEELAVDLQTAFGTYVEKECGVDETVSNFMLMFADYREQEEYVSWMKAAVEILD
;
A
#
# COMPACT_ATOMS: atom_id res chain seq x y z
N GLY A 1 -18.48 -10.61 40.29
CA GLY A 1 -17.30 -9.89 39.79
C GLY A 1 -17.66 -9.49 38.40
N ASN A 2 -17.45 -8.22 38.09
CA ASN A 2 -17.68 -7.65 36.77
C ASN A 2 -16.47 -8.01 35.92
N ASP A 3 -16.52 -9.14 35.22
CA ASP A 3 -15.52 -9.49 34.21
C ASP A 3 -16.06 -8.98 32.87
N GLU A 4 -16.02 -7.66 32.71
CA GLU A 4 -16.00 -7.05 31.38
C GLU A 4 -14.64 -7.42 30.79
N GLU A 5 -14.62 -8.50 30.01
CA GLU A 5 -13.51 -8.80 29.12
C GLU A 5 -13.41 -7.60 28.17
N GLU A 6 -12.45 -6.70 28.44
CA GLU A 6 -12.01 -5.71 27.46
C GLU A 6 -11.54 -6.52 26.24
N GLU A 7 -12.40 -6.64 25.23
CA GLU A 7 -11.98 -7.06 23.90
C GLU A 7 -10.86 -6.09 23.51
N GLU A 8 -9.61 -6.55 23.58
CA GLU A 8 -8.48 -5.83 23.00
C GLU A 8 -8.85 -5.63 21.53
N GLU A 9 -9.28 -4.42 21.18
CA GLU A 9 -9.53 -4.03 19.79
C GLU A 9 -8.25 -4.38 19.03
N GLU A 10 -8.31 -5.42 18.20
CA GLU A 10 -7.19 -5.80 17.35
C GLU A 10 -6.75 -4.52 16.64
N GLU A 11 -5.52 -4.05 16.93
CA GLU A 11 -4.94 -2.88 16.27
C GLU A 11 -4.97 -3.16 14.78
N SER A 12 -6.05 -2.72 14.13
CA SER A 12 -6.34 -3.10 12.75
C SER A 12 -5.20 -2.57 11.91
N GLN A 13 -4.38 -3.49 11.40
CA GLN A 13 -3.17 -3.13 10.67
C GLN A 13 -3.57 -2.27 9.48
N ALA A 14 -3.21 -0.99 9.54
CA ALA A 14 -3.56 -0.07 8.48
C ALA A 14 -2.95 -0.54 7.14
N ILE A 15 -3.79 -0.69 6.13
CA ILE A 15 -3.41 -1.19 4.81
C ILE A 15 -2.74 -0.07 4.04
N ARG A 16 -1.51 -0.31 3.58
CA ARG A 16 -0.76 0.63 2.75
C ARG A 16 -0.91 0.26 1.27
N PHE A 17 -1.06 1.25 0.41
CA PHE A 17 -1.23 1.04 -1.02
C PHE A 17 -0.72 2.25 -1.82
N GLY A 18 -0.67 2.11 -3.14
CA GLY A 18 -0.20 3.15 -4.04
C GLY A 18 -1.28 3.53 -5.04
N VAL A 19 -1.51 4.83 -5.22
CA VAL A 19 -2.33 5.38 -6.30
C VAL A 19 -1.40 6.01 -7.33
N THR A 20 -1.51 5.58 -8.59
CA THR A 20 -0.68 6.10 -9.69
C THR A 20 -1.55 6.79 -10.73
N VAL A 21 -1.25 8.06 -11.03
CA VAL A 21 -1.95 8.82 -12.07
C VAL A 21 -0.97 9.34 -13.11
N SER A 22 -1.18 8.96 -14.37
CA SER A 22 -0.36 9.37 -15.51
C SER A 22 -1.01 10.46 -16.34
N LYS A 23 -0.24 11.51 -16.65
CA LYS A 23 -0.65 12.57 -17.58
C LYS A 23 0.57 13.16 -18.28
N GLN A 24 0.50 13.27 -19.61
CA GLN A 24 1.52 13.92 -20.44
C GLN A 24 2.96 13.39 -20.22
N GLY A 25 3.11 12.07 -20.10
CA GLY A 25 4.43 11.42 -19.93
C GLY A 25 5.05 11.62 -18.54
N LYS A 26 4.24 12.06 -17.55
CA LYS A 26 4.60 12.07 -16.14
C LYS A 26 3.59 11.26 -15.35
N THR A 27 4.05 10.63 -14.27
CA THR A 27 3.22 9.88 -13.33
C THR A 27 3.38 10.44 -11.94
N VAL A 28 2.26 10.74 -11.28
CA VAL A 28 2.20 10.99 -9.84
C VAL A 28 1.97 9.66 -9.13
N VAL A 29 2.78 9.38 -8.11
CA VAL A 29 2.64 8.23 -7.22
C VAL A 29 2.28 8.77 -5.85
N LEU A 30 1.08 8.46 -5.36
CA LEU A 30 0.63 8.76 -4.01
C LEU A 30 0.68 7.46 -3.19
N GLN A 31 1.51 7.43 -2.16
CA GLN A 31 1.51 6.33 -1.20
C GLN A 31 0.50 6.66 -0.13
N CYS A 32 -0.48 5.77 0.04
CA CYS A 32 -1.61 5.96 0.92
C CYS A 32 -1.65 4.87 1.98
N ARG A 33 -2.37 5.16 3.06
CA ARG A 33 -2.67 4.23 4.13
C ARG A 33 -4.13 4.37 4.52
N VAL A 34 -4.84 3.26 4.59
CA VAL A 34 -6.21 3.18 5.08
C VAL A 34 -6.24 2.44 6.41
N GLY A 35 -6.82 3.04 7.42
CA GLY A 35 -7.22 2.39 8.67
C GLY A 35 -8.75 2.40 8.80
N VAL A 36 -9.26 1.91 9.93
CA VAL A 36 -10.70 1.72 10.18
C VAL A 36 -11.54 2.98 9.90
N GLU A 37 -11.02 4.16 10.23
CA GLU A 37 -11.78 5.41 10.13
C GLU A 37 -11.16 6.45 9.18
N SER A 38 -10.02 6.15 8.55
CA SER A 38 -9.27 7.19 7.85
C SER A 38 -8.44 6.70 6.68
N LEU A 39 -8.44 7.52 5.62
CA LEU A 39 -7.53 7.44 4.49
C LEU A 39 -6.52 8.60 4.59
N HIS A 40 -5.24 8.25 4.59
CA HIS A 40 -4.14 9.20 4.64
C HIS A 40 -3.22 9.05 3.43
N VAL A 41 -2.72 10.19 2.93
CA VAL A 41 -1.62 10.22 1.97
C VAL A 41 -0.32 10.42 2.75
N ASP A 42 0.57 9.43 2.71
CA ASP A 42 1.85 9.46 3.42
C ASP A 42 2.96 10.11 2.58
N ARG A 43 2.89 9.98 1.26
CA ARG A 43 3.94 10.47 0.35
C ARG A 43 3.36 10.78 -1.02
N VAL A 44 3.88 11.84 -1.63
CA VAL A 44 3.64 12.14 -3.05
C VAL A 44 4.97 12.25 -3.79
N THR A 45 5.11 11.52 -4.89
CA THR A 45 6.28 11.58 -5.77
C THR A 45 5.85 11.77 -7.21
N VAL A 46 6.62 12.52 -7.99
CA VAL A 46 6.42 12.66 -9.44
C VAL A 46 7.56 11.99 -10.18
N ARG A 47 7.22 11.19 -11.19
CA ARG A 47 8.16 10.45 -12.03
C ARG A 47 7.93 10.80 -13.50
N ASP A 48 8.99 10.77 -14.28
CA ASP A 48 8.88 10.76 -15.74
C ASP A 48 8.51 9.34 -16.21
N GLY A 49 7.71 9.27 -17.28
CA GLY A 49 7.15 8.02 -17.78
C GLY A 49 5.65 7.89 -17.52
N ASP A 50 5.06 6.90 -18.19
CA ASP A 50 3.69 6.45 -17.96
C ASP A 50 3.61 5.49 -16.76
N THR A 51 2.37 5.09 -16.41
CA THR A 51 2.11 4.26 -15.25
C THR A 51 2.84 2.92 -15.34
N GLU A 52 2.87 2.29 -16.52
CA GLU A 52 3.48 0.97 -16.69
C GLU A 52 4.99 1.02 -16.47
N SER A 53 5.69 1.97 -17.10
CA SER A 53 7.13 2.15 -16.93
C SER A 53 7.49 2.52 -15.49
N VAL A 54 6.69 3.36 -14.84
CA VAL A 54 6.90 3.76 -13.45
C VAL A 54 6.64 2.58 -12.50
N LEU A 55 5.58 1.81 -12.68
CA LEU A 55 5.30 0.61 -11.88
C LEU A 55 6.38 -0.45 -12.05
N ALA A 56 6.86 -0.69 -13.28
CA ALA A 56 7.98 -1.59 -13.53
C ALA A 56 9.25 -1.13 -12.79
N SER A 57 9.52 0.18 -12.76
CA SER A 57 10.65 0.73 -12.02
C SER A 57 10.53 0.56 -10.49
N LEU A 58 9.31 0.68 -9.95
CA LEU A 58 9.03 0.52 -8.53
C LEU A 58 9.09 -0.95 -8.09
N ALA A 59 8.49 -1.86 -8.86
CA ALA A 59 8.48 -3.29 -8.57
C ALA A 59 9.89 -3.91 -8.55
N ASN A 60 10.83 -3.32 -9.29
CA ASN A 60 12.22 -3.74 -9.34
C ASN A 60 13.08 -3.25 -8.16
N GLY A 61 12.51 -2.53 -7.18
CA GLY A 61 13.17 -2.30 -5.90
C GLY A 61 12.27 -2.67 -4.73
N GLU A 62 12.89 -3.25 -3.69
CA GLU A 62 12.25 -3.81 -2.51
C GLU A 62 11.47 -2.81 -1.61
N GLY A 63 11.15 -1.60 -2.10
CA GLY A 63 10.54 -0.52 -1.32
C GLY A 63 9.01 -0.35 -1.44
N THR A 64 8.33 -1.09 -2.31
CA THR A 64 6.86 -1.02 -2.48
C THR A 64 6.16 -2.31 -2.05
N HIS A 65 6.56 -2.87 -0.91
CA HIS A 65 6.03 -4.13 -0.38
C HIS A 65 4.56 -4.07 0.09
N ALA A 66 3.87 -2.92 -0.02
CA ALA A 66 2.46 -2.82 0.38
C ALA A 66 1.47 -2.64 -0.79
N ALA A 67 1.88 -2.15 -1.95
CA ALA A 67 0.94 -1.80 -3.03
C ALA A 67 0.78 -2.85 -4.13
N LEU A 68 1.57 -3.93 -4.09
CA LEU A 68 1.49 -5.00 -5.08
C LEU A 68 1.24 -6.29 -4.33
N TYR A 69 -0.04 -6.65 -4.18
CA TYR A 69 -0.44 -8.02 -3.86
C TYR A 69 0.15 -8.93 -4.94
N GLN A 70 1.33 -9.49 -4.66
CA GLN A 70 2.07 -10.33 -5.59
C GLN A 70 1.36 -11.68 -5.72
N VAL A 71 0.38 -11.76 -6.63
CA VAL A 71 0.11 -13.02 -7.31
C VAL A 71 1.27 -13.28 -8.26
N SER A 72 2.34 -13.90 -7.76
CA SER A 72 3.05 -15.00 -8.44
C SER A 72 4.37 -15.31 -7.76
N ASN A 73 4.36 -16.45 -7.09
CA ASN A 73 5.50 -17.23 -6.66
C ASN A 73 6.54 -17.39 -7.80
N ARG A 74 7.74 -16.80 -7.69
CA ARG A 74 8.91 -17.27 -8.43
C ARG A 74 10.27 -16.90 -7.80
N ARG A 75 11.14 -17.92 -7.76
CA ARG A 75 12.47 -18.01 -7.14
C ARG A 75 13.45 -16.88 -7.52
N ARG A 76 14.21 -16.48 -6.50
CA ARG A 76 15.42 -15.63 -6.46
C ARG A 76 16.23 -15.55 -7.76
N GLN A 77 16.49 -14.31 -8.18
CA GLN A 77 17.76 -13.91 -8.78
C GLN A 77 18.13 -12.52 -8.26
N ILE A 78 19.30 -12.43 -7.63
CA ILE A 78 19.87 -11.20 -7.06
C ILE A 78 20.30 -10.32 -8.24
N ASP A 79 19.75 -9.12 -8.37
CA ASP A 79 20.10 -8.21 -9.47
C ASP A 79 20.53 -6.83 -8.98
N HIS A 80 21.51 -6.24 -9.68
CA HIS A 80 22.26 -5.03 -9.36
C HIS A 80 21.41 -3.73 -9.36
N SER A 81 20.09 -3.86 -9.49
CA SER A 81 19.05 -2.81 -9.50
C SER A 81 18.90 -2.10 -8.16
N VAL A 82 19.36 -2.71 -7.06
CA VAL A 82 19.26 -2.23 -5.67
C VAL A 82 19.89 -0.83 -5.46
N THR A 83 20.80 -0.41 -6.34
CA THR A 83 21.52 0.88 -6.20
C THR A 83 20.78 2.08 -6.85
N MET A 84 19.87 1.86 -7.81
CA MET A 84 19.31 2.98 -8.60
C MET A 84 18.11 3.69 -7.98
N LEU A 85 17.31 3.01 -7.14
CA LEU A 85 16.14 3.64 -6.50
C LEU A 85 16.50 4.67 -5.40
N LYS A 86 17.71 4.59 -4.85
CA LYS A 86 18.24 5.56 -3.86
C LYS A 86 18.54 6.95 -4.44
N HIS A 87 18.56 7.12 -5.77
CA HIS A 87 18.95 8.38 -6.41
C HIS A 87 17.81 9.27 -6.89
N PHE A 88 16.56 8.82 -6.81
CA PHE A 88 15.42 9.65 -7.20
C PHE A 88 14.83 10.39 -6.00
N PHE A 89 14.56 11.69 -6.19
CA PHE A 89 13.88 12.50 -5.20
C PHE A 89 12.50 11.89 -4.88
N GLN A 90 12.25 11.63 -3.59
CA GLN A 90 11.07 10.90 -3.12
C GLN A 90 9.89 11.82 -2.76
N GLY A 91 9.98 13.09 -3.19
CA GLY A 91 9.13 14.16 -2.66
C GLY A 91 9.70 14.78 -1.38
N PRO A 92 9.18 15.93 -0.97
CA PRO A 92 9.44 16.50 0.36
C PRO A 92 8.83 15.60 1.43
N ASP A 93 9.15 15.90 2.69
CA ASP A 93 8.36 15.38 3.81
C ASP A 93 6.92 15.85 3.65
N TYR A 94 5.96 14.92 3.69
CA TYR A 94 4.56 15.23 3.48
C TYR A 94 3.98 16.05 4.64
N GLU A 95 4.42 15.76 5.87
CA GLU A 95 3.94 16.44 7.07
C GLU A 95 4.35 17.92 7.11
N GLU A 96 5.45 18.27 6.43
CA GLU A 96 5.95 19.65 6.30
C GLU A 96 5.23 20.45 5.20
N LEU A 97 4.37 19.83 4.39
CA LEU A 97 3.60 20.55 3.37
C LEU A 97 2.56 21.47 4.02
N ALA A 98 2.19 22.53 3.32
CA ALA A 98 1.08 23.38 3.74
C ALA A 98 -0.24 22.56 3.85
N VAL A 99 -1.03 22.83 4.89
CA VAL A 99 -2.24 22.06 5.24
C VAL A 99 -3.27 22.03 4.11
N ASP A 100 -3.40 23.12 3.36
CA ASP A 100 -4.27 23.21 2.19
C ASP A 100 -3.82 22.28 1.06
N LEU A 101 -2.51 22.15 0.85
CA LEU A 101 -1.94 21.23 -0.11
C LEU A 101 -2.10 19.76 0.32
N GLN A 102 -1.91 19.46 1.62
CA GLN A 102 -2.20 18.12 2.15
C GLN A 102 -3.68 17.75 1.93
N THR A 103 -4.58 18.68 2.27
CA THR A 103 -6.04 18.53 2.07
C THR A 103 -6.39 18.33 0.59
N ALA A 104 -5.73 19.05 -0.32
CA ALA A 104 -5.93 18.91 -1.75
C ALA A 104 -5.53 17.51 -2.26
N PHE A 105 -4.41 16.95 -1.78
CA PHE A 105 -4.02 15.58 -2.13
C PHE A 105 -5.01 14.53 -1.60
N GLY A 106 -5.47 14.67 -0.35
CA GLY A 106 -6.51 13.78 0.20
C GLY A 106 -7.80 13.84 -0.62
N THR A 107 -8.29 15.04 -0.92
CA THR A 107 -9.48 15.26 -1.75
C THR A 107 -9.31 14.68 -3.15
N TYR A 108 -8.11 14.80 -3.74
CA TYR A 108 -7.82 14.26 -5.07
C TYR A 108 -7.85 12.73 -5.09
N VAL A 109 -7.28 12.07 -4.09
CA VAL A 109 -7.33 10.61 -3.96
C VAL A 109 -8.77 10.12 -3.77
N GLU A 110 -9.52 10.78 -2.91
CA GLU A 110 -10.89 10.39 -2.59
C GLU A 110 -11.83 10.62 -3.79
N LYS A 111 -11.88 11.85 -4.33
CA LYS A 111 -12.91 12.25 -5.29
C LYS A 111 -12.53 12.03 -6.74
N GLU A 112 -11.26 12.23 -7.08
CA GLU A 112 -10.80 12.14 -8.48
C GLU A 112 -10.22 10.76 -8.80
N CYS A 113 -9.54 10.11 -7.85
CA CYS A 113 -9.04 8.74 -8.04
C CYS A 113 -10.07 7.68 -7.62
N GLY A 114 -11.14 8.09 -6.93
CA GLY A 114 -12.25 7.21 -6.53
C GLY A 114 -11.92 6.29 -5.36
N VAL A 115 -10.90 6.60 -4.56
CA VAL A 115 -10.58 5.86 -3.34
C VAL A 115 -11.37 6.47 -2.18
N ASP A 116 -12.68 6.29 -2.23
CA ASP A 116 -13.61 6.79 -1.23
C ASP A 116 -13.76 5.83 -0.04
N GLU A 117 -14.68 6.14 0.88
CA GLU A 117 -14.99 5.29 2.04
C GLU A 117 -15.42 3.87 1.63
N THR A 118 -16.13 3.71 0.52
CA THR A 118 -16.60 2.40 0.06
C THR A 118 -15.41 1.53 -0.39
N VAL A 119 -14.48 2.10 -1.16
CA VAL A 119 -13.25 1.41 -1.57
C VAL A 119 -12.36 1.14 -0.36
N SER A 120 -12.24 2.11 0.54
CA SER A 120 -11.47 1.98 1.79
C SER A 120 -11.95 0.80 2.64
N ASN A 121 -13.26 0.73 2.89
CA ASN A 121 -13.88 -0.37 3.63
C ASN A 121 -13.73 -1.71 2.91
N PHE A 122 -13.88 -1.72 1.59
CA PHE A 122 -13.62 -2.93 0.80
C PHE A 122 -12.18 -3.41 0.95
N MET A 123 -11.20 -2.52 0.94
CA MET A 123 -9.78 -2.88 1.10
C MET A 123 -9.49 -3.50 2.45
N LEU A 124 -10.06 -2.95 3.53
CA LEU A 124 -9.94 -3.50 4.88
C LEU A 124 -10.55 -4.90 4.96
N MET A 125 -11.82 -5.04 4.58
CA MET A 125 -12.52 -6.34 4.59
C MET A 125 -11.85 -7.38 3.69
N PHE A 126 -11.32 -6.96 2.54
CA PHE A 126 -10.62 -7.85 1.63
C PHE A 126 -9.26 -8.30 2.17
N ALA A 127 -8.54 -7.43 2.89
CA ALA A 127 -7.30 -7.80 3.54
C ALA A 127 -7.53 -8.88 4.60
N ASP A 128 -8.52 -8.70 5.47
CA ASP A 128 -8.89 -9.67 6.51
C ASP A 128 -9.29 -11.02 5.90
N TYR A 129 -10.14 -10.98 4.86
CA TYR A 129 -10.54 -12.18 4.13
C TYR A 129 -9.33 -12.94 3.57
N ARG A 130 -8.40 -12.23 2.95
CA ARG A 130 -7.20 -12.82 2.34
C ARG A 130 -6.25 -13.39 3.39
N GLU A 131 -6.04 -12.68 4.49
CA GLU A 131 -5.21 -13.15 5.59
C GLU A 131 -5.76 -14.46 6.16
N GLN A 132 -7.09 -14.55 6.34
CA GLN A 132 -7.73 -15.77 6.80
C GLN A 132 -7.56 -16.93 5.81
N GLU A 133 -7.69 -16.70 4.49
CA GLU A 133 -7.42 -17.73 3.47
C GLU A 133 -5.98 -18.23 3.53
N GLU A 134 -5.02 -17.30 3.66
CA GLU A 134 -3.59 -17.62 3.72
C GLU A 134 -3.21 -18.34 5.01
N TYR A 135 -3.78 -17.94 6.14
CA TYR A 135 -3.60 -18.62 7.43
C TYR A 135 -4.05 -20.08 7.36
N VAL A 136 -5.26 -20.33 6.81
CA VAL A 136 -5.77 -21.70 6.65
C VAL A 136 -4.90 -22.53 5.71
N SER A 137 -4.44 -21.94 4.61
CA SER A 137 -3.52 -22.58 3.67
C SER A 137 -2.19 -22.94 4.34
N TRP A 138 -1.63 -21.99 5.10
CA TRP A 138 -0.38 -22.18 5.83
C TRP A 138 -0.50 -23.28 6.89
N MET A 139 -1.59 -23.30 7.66
CA MET A 139 -1.85 -24.35 8.65
C MET A 139 -1.91 -25.74 8.04
N LYS A 140 -2.56 -25.89 6.87
CA LYS A 140 -2.59 -27.17 6.15
C LYS A 140 -1.19 -27.62 5.74
N ALA A 141 -0.39 -26.71 5.20
CA ALA A 141 0.99 -27.00 4.83
C ALA A 141 1.85 -27.36 6.05
N ALA A 142 1.64 -26.71 7.20
CA ALA A 142 2.33 -27.03 8.45
C ALA A 142 1.99 -28.45 8.95
N VAL A 143 0.71 -28.83 8.90
CA VAL A 143 0.26 -30.19 9.25
C VAL A 143 0.92 -31.24 8.34
N GLU A 144 0.94 -31.02 7.03
CA GLU A 144 1.59 -31.93 6.06
C GLU A 144 3.10 -32.13 6.31
N ILE A 145 3.78 -31.13 6.89
CA ILE A 145 5.22 -31.21 7.22
C ILE A 145 5.46 -31.95 8.55
N LEU A 146 4.51 -31.90 9.48
CA LEU A 146 4.65 -32.44 10.83
C LEU A 146 4.14 -33.88 10.98
N ASP A 147 3.29 -34.34 10.06
CA ASP A 147 2.88 -35.75 9.92
C ASP A 147 3.98 -36.62 9.29
#